data_AF-A0A2A4VHS7-F1
#
_entry.id   AF-A0A2A4VHS7-F1
#
_cell.length_a   1.000
_cell.length_b   1.000
_cell.length_c   1.000
_cell.angle_alpha   90.00
_cell.angle_beta   90.00
_cell.angle_gamma   90.00
#
_symmetry.space_group_name_H-M   'P 1'
#
loop_
_entity.id
_entity.type
_entity.pdbx_description
1 polymer ?
#
loop_
_entity_poly.entity_id
_entity_poly.type
_entity_poly.pdbx_seq_one_letter_code
_entity_poly.pdbx_strand_id
1 'polypeptide(L)'
;MSDHHSHLKQAVQLALDGDWDGSHKIAQDFSDHYANWIHAVLHKIEGDEWNSKYWYKQTNGKQFEDYADSDDELMAIQHSLEG
;
A
#
# COMPACT_ATOMS: atom_id res chain seq x y z
N MET A 1 0.41 16.76 10.91
CA MET A 1 0.13 15.92 9.73
C MET A 1 1.40 15.55 8.93
N SER A 2 2.60 16.01 9.29
CA SER A 2 3.82 15.76 8.50
C SER A 2 4.51 14.41 8.75
N ASP A 3 4.23 13.74 9.86
CA ASP A 3 4.97 12.53 10.25
C ASP A 3 4.36 11.26 9.63
N HIS A 4 3.03 11.13 9.67
CA HIS A 4 2.30 9.98 9.13
C HIS A 4 2.55 9.76 7.62
N HIS A 5 2.24 10.75 6.77
CA HIS A 5 2.43 10.59 5.31
C HIS A 5 3.89 10.33 4.93
N SER A 6 4.84 10.84 5.72
CA SER A 6 6.27 10.57 5.49
C SER A 6 6.60 9.09 5.73
N HIS A 7 6.06 8.49 6.80
CA HIS A 7 6.19 7.05 7.03
C HIS A 7 5.53 6.23 5.91
N LEU A 8 4.31 6.57 5.48
CA LEU A 8 3.66 5.81 4.41
C LEU A 8 4.39 5.93 3.07
N LYS A 9 4.97 7.10 2.74
CA LYS A 9 5.84 7.24 1.57
C LYS A 9 7.09 6.37 1.68
N GLN A 10 7.65 6.24 2.88
CA GLN A 10 8.77 5.31 3.10
C GLN A 10 8.31 3.85 2.90
N ALA A 11 7.13 3.47 3.38
CA ALA A 11 6.58 2.13 3.15
C ALA A 11 6.40 1.83 1.66
N VAL A 12 5.87 2.79 0.89
CA VAL A 12 5.74 2.67 -0.57
C VAL A 12 7.10 2.51 -1.24
N GLN A 13 8.10 3.31 -0.86
CA GLN A 13 9.45 3.20 -1.41
C GLN A 13 10.08 1.82 -1.11
N LEU A 14 9.94 1.31 0.11
CA LEU A 14 10.42 -0.03 0.46
C LEU A 14 9.74 -1.11 -0.39
N ALA A 15 8.43 -0.99 -0.65
CA ALA A 15 7.71 -1.92 -1.50
C ALA A 15 8.24 -1.92 -2.95
N LEU A 16 8.48 -0.74 -3.53
CA LEU A 16 9.08 -0.56 -4.85
C LEU A 16 10.50 -1.11 -4.94
N ASP A 17 11.28 -1.00 -3.86
CA ASP A 17 12.65 -1.53 -3.78
C ASP A 17 12.69 -3.05 -3.50
N GLY A 18 11.53 -3.69 -3.30
CA GLY A 18 11.41 -5.12 -3.02
C GLY A 18 11.52 -5.51 -1.53
N ASP A 19 11.60 -4.54 -0.61
CA ASP A 19 11.58 -4.76 0.84
C ASP A 19 10.13 -4.73 1.37
N TRP A 20 9.38 -5.79 1.04
CA TRP A 20 7.96 -5.92 1.41
C TRP A 20 7.76 -6.08 2.92
N ASP A 21 8.67 -6.75 3.62
CA ASP A 21 8.64 -6.90 5.08
C ASP A 21 8.87 -5.54 5.78
N GLY A 22 9.82 -4.74 5.28
CA GLY A 22 10.01 -3.37 5.73
C GLY A 22 8.79 -2.50 5.50
N SER A 23 8.14 -2.64 4.35
CA SER A 23 6.90 -1.92 4.03
C SER A 23 5.74 -2.31 4.97
N HIS A 24 5.52 -3.62 5.20
CA HIS A 24 4.51 -4.11 6.15
C HIS A 24 4.72 -3.57 7.56
N LYS A 25 5.96 -3.56 8.06
CA LYS A 25 6.30 -3.06 9.39
C LYS A 25 5.92 -1.60 9.61
N ILE A 26 6.02 -0.77 8.57
CA ILE A 26 5.60 0.62 8.66
C ILE A 26 4.07 0.71 8.50
N ALA A 27 3.50 0.05 7.48
CA ALA A 27 2.08 0.15 7.17
C ALA A 27 1.19 -0.37 8.31
N GLN A 28 1.61 -1.38 9.07
CA GLN A 28 0.84 -1.96 10.18
C GLN A 28 0.65 -0.99 11.38
N ASP A 29 1.49 0.05 11.50
CA ASP A 29 1.39 1.02 12.59
C ASP A 29 0.26 2.04 12.35
N PHE A 30 -0.37 2.00 11.17
CA PHE A 30 -1.42 2.90 10.74
C PHE A 30 -2.65 2.12 10.26
N SER A 31 -3.84 2.73 10.38
CA SER A 31 -5.12 2.08 10.05
C SER A 31 -6.01 2.91 9.13
N ASP A 32 -5.44 3.94 8.49
CA ASP A 32 -6.13 4.77 7.51
C ASP A 32 -6.16 4.10 6.12
N HIS A 33 -6.86 4.73 5.19
CA HIS A 33 -7.09 4.17 3.86
C HIS A 33 -5.82 4.02 3.02
N TYR A 34 -4.75 4.81 3.25
CA TYR A 34 -3.48 4.66 2.53
C TYR A 34 -2.68 3.48 3.08
N ALA A 35 -2.58 3.35 4.40
CA ALA A 35 -1.93 2.19 5.02
C ALA A 35 -2.60 0.86 4.60
N ASN A 36 -3.94 0.83 4.61
CA ASN A 36 -4.70 -0.33 4.13
C ASN A 36 -4.47 -0.61 2.63
N TRP A 37 -4.30 0.44 1.82
CA TRP A 37 -4.02 0.28 0.39
C TRP A 37 -2.62 -0.29 0.16
N ILE A 38 -1.62 0.14 0.94
CA ILE A 38 -0.27 -0.44 0.90
C ILE A 38 -0.30 -1.93 1.25
N HIS A 39 -0.98 -2.33 2.34
CA HIS A 39 -1.16 -3.75 2.68
C HIS A 39 -1.84 -4.56 1.57
N ALA A 40 -2.84 -3.96 0.92
CA ALA A 40 -3.52 -4.60 -0.20
C ALA A 40 -2.57 -4.91 -1.36
N VAL A 41 -1.72 -3.95 -1.72
CA VAL A 41 -0.74 -4.12 -2.81
C VAL A 41 0.37 -5.08 -2.42
N LEU A 42 0.85 -5.05 -1.17
CA LEU A 42 1.87 -6.00 -0.69
C LEU A 42 1.39 -7.46 -0.83
N HIS A 43 0.19 -7.77 -0.35
CA HIS A 43 -0.36 -9.12 -0.51
C HIS A 43 -0.66 -9.50 -1.96
N LYS A 44 -0.95 -8.52 -2.84
CA LYS A 44 -1.06 -8.74 -4.28
C LYS A 44 0.28 -9.16 -4.89
N ILE A 45 1.36 -8.48 -4.50
CA ILE A 45 2.73 -8.82 -4.94
C ILE A 45 3.15 -10.21 -4.42
N GLU A 46 2.80 -10.55 -3.17
CA GLU A 46 3.09 -11.84 -2.56
C GLU A 46 2.27 -13.01 -3.15
N GLY A 47 1.22 -12.72 -3.92
CA GLY A 47 0.30 -13.71 -4.47
C GLY A 47 -0.77 -14.21 -3.49
N ASP A 48 -0.95 -13.54 -2.35
CA ASP A 48 -2.04 -13.79 -1.41
C ASP A 48 -3.30 -12.99 -1.82
N GLU A 49 -3.94 -13.46 -2.89
CA GLU A 49 -5.12 -12.79 -3.48
C GLU A 49 -6.25 -12.61 -2.47
N TRP A 50 -6.49 -13.60 -1.61
CA TRP A 50 -7.60 -13.55 -0.66
C TRP A 50 -7.39 -12.44 0.38
N ASN A 51 -6.20 -12.36 0.95
CA ASN A 51 -5.86 -11.35 1.93
C ASN A 51 -5.74 -9.97 1.30
N SER A 52 -5.14 -9.89 0.10
CA SER A 52 -5.12 -8.65 -0.70
C SER A 52 -6.54 -8.10 -0.90
N LYS A 53 -7.48 -8.94 -1.35
CA LYS A 53 -8.90 -8.55 -1.51
C LYS A 53 -9.58 -8.19 -0.20
N TYR A 54 -9.16 -8.75 0.93
CA TYR A 54 -9.64 -8.31 2.24
C TYR A 54 -9.21 -6.87 2.53
N TRP A 55 -7.94 -6.53 2.30
CA TRP A 55 -7.41 -5.19 2.51
C TRP A 55 -7.95 -4.15 1.53
N TYR A 56 -8.15 -4.51 0.25
CA TYR A 56 -8.80 -3.62 -0.72
C TYR A 56 -10.19 -3.14 -0.24
N LYS A 57 -10.95 -4.00 0.44
CA LYS A 57 -12.25 -3.62 1.03
C LYS A 57 -12.15 -2.60 2.16
N GLN A 58 -10.97 -2.44 2.77
CA GLN A 58 -10.68 -1.46 3.82
C GLN A 58 -10.16 -0.13 3.26
N THR A 59 -9.98 -0.02 1.94
CA THR A 59 -9.57 1.22 1.27
C THR A 59 -10.76 2.10 0.94
N ASN A 60 -10.48 3.33 0.48
CA ASN A 60 -11.52 4.23 -0.03
C ASN A 60 -11.88 3.93 -1.50
N GLY A 61 -12.45 2.74 -1.75
CA GLY A 61 -13.00 2.36 -3.04
C GLY A 61 -12.01 1.83 -4.08
N LYS A 62 -10.82 1.36 -3.64
CA LYS A 62 -9.86 0.67 -4.52
C LYS A 62 -10.22 -0.81 -4.66
N GLN A 63 -9.91 -1.37 -5.82
CA GLN A 63 -10.16 -2.77 -6.14
C GLN A 63 -8.87 -3.46 -6.59
N PHE A 64 -8.81 -4.78 -6.35
CA PHE A 64 -7.66 -5.61 -6.70
C PHE A 64 -7.28 -5.50 -8.19
N GLU A 65 -8.31 -5.37 -9.03
CA GLU A 65 -8.22 -5.31 -10.48
C GLU A 65 -8.04 -3.89 -11.04
N ASP A 66 -8.01 -2.83 -10.22
CA ASP A 66 -7.89 -1.43 -10.70
C ASP A 66 -6.55 -1.17 -11.43
N TYR A 67 -5.51 -1.90 -11.05
CA TYR A 67 -4.16 -1.82 -11.62
C TYR A 67 -3.68 -3.21 -12.02
N ALA A 68 -3.13 -3.33 -13.24
CA ALA A 68 -2.54 -4.58 -13.70
C ALA A 68 -1.12 -4.81 -13.13
N ASP A 69 -0.40 -3.72 -12.90
CA ASP A 69 0.97 -3.70 -12.39
C ASP A 69 0.98 -3.10 -10.97
N SER A 70 1.66 -3.76 -10.03
CA SER A 70 1.71 -3.33 -8.64
C SER A 70 2.62 -2.12 -8.42
N ASP A 71 3.65 -1.91 -9.24
CA ASP A 71 4.54 -0.75 -9.13
C ASP A 71 3.81 0.53 -9.57
N ASP A 72 3.03 0.46 -10.65
CA ASP A 72 2.14 1.57 -11.07
C ASP A 72 1.16 1.94 -9.96
N GLU A 73 0.63 0.94 -9.24
CA GLU A 73 -0.28 1.14 -8.13
C GLU A 73 0.39 1.79 -6.91
N LEU A 74 1.60 1.32 -6.55
CA LEU A 74 2.43 1.90 -5.50
C LEU A 74 2.77 3.37 -5.82
N MET A 75 3.10 3.70 -7.07
CA MET A 75 3.34 5.09 -7.49
C MET A 75 2.08 5.95 -7.38
N ALA A 76 0.89 5.40 -7.63
CA ALA A 76 -0.37 6.12 -7.42
C ALA A 76 -0.62 6.42 -5.93
N ILE A 77 -0.26 5.50 -5.03
CA ILE A 77 -0.29 5.73 -3.57
C ILE A 77 0.68 6.86 -3.22
N GLN A 78 1.93 6.80 -3.72
CA GLN A 78 2.95 7.82 -3.48
C GLN A 78 2.46 9.23 -3.83
N HIS A 79 1.93 9.42 -5.05
CA HIS A 79 1.38 10.71 -5.49
C HIS A 79 0.20 11.18 -4.63
N SER A 80 -0.65 10.25 -4.17
CA SER A 80 -1.80 10.60 -3.32
C SER A 80 -1.39 11.10 -1.92
N LEU A 81 -0.17 10.77 -1.47
CA LEU A 81 0.40 11.20 -0.19
C LEU A 81 1.13 12.55 -0.27
N GLU A 82 1.32 13.11 -1.47
CA GLU A 82 1.99 14.40 -1.71
C GLU A 82 1.07 15.62 -1.61
N GLY A 83 -0.24 15.42 -1.68
CA GLY A 83 -1.28 16.46 -1.50
C GLY A 83 -1.66 16.68 -0.04
#